data_AF-A0A485AHD0-F1
#
_entry.id   AF-A0A485AHD0-F1
#
_cell.length_a   1.000
_cell.length_b   1.000
_cell.length_c   1.000
_cell.angle_alpha   90.00
_cell.angle_beta   90.00
_cell.angle_gamma   90.00
#
_symmetry.space_group_name_H-M   'P 1'
#
loop_
_entity.id
_entity.type
_entity.pdbx_description
1 polymer ?
#
loop_
_entity_poly.entity_id
_entity_poly.type
_entity_poly.pdbx_seq_one_letter_code
_entity_poly.pdbx_strand_id
1 'polypeptide(L)' 'MALREELAENWPALWQRIVTRRAYIRQQLGIVLPEEVLPLSNTVGYLRPWLLDNARALVCTTPSA' A
#
# COMPACT_ATOMS: atom_id res chain seq x y z
N MET A 1 10.01 3.16 -17.73
CA MET A 1 9.77 4.62 -17.67
C MET A 1 8.55 5.00 -18.50
N ALA A 2 8.49 4.62 -19.80
CA ALA A 2 7.37 4.92 -20.71
C ALA A 2 5.94 4.73 -20.13
N LEU A 3 5.62 3.60 -19.49
CA LEU A 3 4.26 3.33 -19.00
C LEU A 3 3.74 4.36 -17.99
N ARG A 4 4.62 4.95 -17.15
CA ARG A 4 4.17 5.93 -16.14
C ARG A 4 3.96 7.30 -16.74
N GLU A 5 4.81 7.68 -17.69
CA GLU A 5 4.68 8.90 -18.46
C GLU A 5 3.39 8.84 -19.29
N GLU A 6 3.15 7.72 -19.98
CA GLU A 6 1.88 7.46 -20.68
C GLU A 6 0.67 7.50 -19.75
N LEU A 7 0.78 6.96 -18.54
CA LEU A 7 -0.30 7.04 -17.54
C LEU A 7 -0.56 8.47 -17.07
N ALA A 8 0.50 9.26 -16.88
CA ALA A 8 0.40 10.66 -16.46
C ALA A 8 -0.21 11.54 -17.55
N GLU A 9 0.16 11.29 -18.81
CA GLU A 9 -0.34 12.02 -19.97
C GLU A 9 -1.78 11.66 -20.32
N ASN A 10 -2.08 10.36 -20.44
CA ASN A 10 -3.39 9.90 -20.90
C ASN A 10 -4.45 9.87 -19.78
N TRP A 11 -4.05 9.69 -18.51
CA TRP A 11 -4.96 9.64 -17.36
C TRP A 11 -4.44 10.44 -16.16
N PRO A 12 -4.35 11.78 -16.28
CA PRO A 12 -3.75 12.64 -15.25
C PRO A 12 -4.46 12.56 -13.89
N ALA A 13 -5.79 12.40 -13.88
CA ALA A 13 -6.56 12.22 -12.65
C ALA A 13 -6.22 10.90 -11.93
N LEU A 14 -6.00 9.81 -12.68
CA LEU A 14 -5.55 8.54 -12.10
C LEU A 14 -4.14 8.68 -11.53
N TRP A 15 -3.25 9.29 -12.30
CA TRP A 15 -1.87 9.53 -11.89
C TRP A 15 -1.79 10.36 -10.61
N GLN A 16 -2.61 11.41 -10.49
CA GLN A 16 -2.67 12.24 -9.29
C GLN A 16 -3.08 11.42 -8.06
N ARG A 17 -4.02 10.46 -8.21
CA ARG A 17 -4.41 9.55 -7.12
C ARG A 17 -3.28 8.61 -6.71
N ILE A 18 -2.50 8.11 -7.67
CA ILE A 18 -1.32 7.27 -7.42
C ILE A 18 -0.28 8.07 -6.61
N VAL A 19 0.08 9.27 -7.08
CA VAL A 19 1.07 10.14 -6.42
C VAL A 19 0.62 10.52 -5.00
N THR A 20 -0.64 10.93 -4.84
CA THR A 20 -1.22 11.29 -3.54
C THR A 20 -1.13 10.12 -2.55
N ARG A 21 -1.47 8.90 -3.00
CA ARG A 21 -1.39 7.70 -2.14
C ARG A 21 0.05 7.33 -1.81
N ARG A 22 0.98 7.42 -2.76
CA ARG A 22 2.41 7.17 -2.49
C ARG A 22 2.94 8.13 -1.42
N ALA A 23 2.55 9.41 -1.47
CA ALA A 23 2.91 10.39 -0.45
C ALA A 23 2.34 10.01 0.92
N TYR A 24 1.05 9.65 1.00
CA TYR A 24 0.42 9.19 2.24
C TYR A 24 1.14 7.96 2.83
N ILE A 25 1.36 6.92 2.03
CA ILE A 25 1.99 5.66 2.48
C ILE A 25 3.41 5.93 3.00
N ARG A 26 4.18 6.79 2.33
CA ARG A 26 5.52 7.16 2.77
C ARG A 26 5.50 8.01 4.05
N GLN A 27 4.68 9.06 4.08
CA GLN A 27 4.74 10.10 5.11
C GLN A 27 3.96 9.72 6.38
N GLN A 28 2.84 9.02 6.24
CA GLN A 28 1.95 8.68 7.35
C GLN A 28 2.17 7.26 7.86
N LEU A 29 2.43 6.30 6.96
CA LEU A 29 2.65 4.90 7.34
C LEU A 29 4.14 4.54 7.47
N GLY A 30 5.05 5.40 7.01
CA GLY A 30 6.49 5.12 7.02
C GLY A 30 6.92 4.01 6.06
N ILE A 31 6.06 3.59 5.12
CA ILE A 31 6.33 2.49 4.19
C ILE A 31 6.92 3.07 2.90
N VAL A 32 8.11 2.62 2.54
CA VAL A 32 8.75 2.99 1.27
C VAL A 32 8.37 1.95 0.22
N LEU A 33 7.47 2.33 -0.69
CA LEU A 33 7.09 1.47 -1.80
C LEU A 33 8.15 1.51 -2.91
N PRO A 34 8.53 0.34 -3.47
CA PRO A 34 9.29 0.28 -4.71
C PRO A 34 8.61 1.10 -5.81
N GLU A 35 9.39 1.54 -6.78
CA GLU A 35 8.93 2.46 -7.80
C GLU A 35 7.92 1.80 -8.73
N GLU A 36 8.12 0.53 -9.03
CA GLU A 36 7.26 -0.35 -9.84
C GLU A 36 5.87 -0.60 -9.23
N VAL A 37 5.70 -0.33 -7.92
CA VAL A 37 4.42 -0.51 -7.24
C VAL A 37 3.54 0.73 -7.37
N LEU A 38 2.43 0.59 -8.10
CA LEU A 38 1.43 1.63 -8.25
C LEU A 38 0.22 1.38 -7.33
N PRO A 39 -0.02 2.20 -6.29
CA PRO A 39 -1.17 2.04 -5.41
C PRO A 39 -2.48 2.48 -6.10
N LEU A 40 -3.14 1.51 -6.73
CA LEU A 40 -4.43 1.70 -7.41
C LEU A 40 -5.62 1.54 -6.44
N SER A 41 -5.50 0.64 -5.45
CA SER A 41 -6.52 0.42 -4.42
C SER A 41 -6.47 1.47 -3.31
N ASN A 42 -7.63 1.72 -2.68
CA ASN A 42 -7.75 2.54 -1.47
C ASN A 42 -7.31 1.79 -0.20
N THR A 43 -7.13 0.46 -0.26
CA THR A 43 -6.83 -0.39 0.91
C THR A 43 -5.33 -0.62 1.13
N VAL A 44 -4.46 0.01 0.35
CA VAL A 44 -3.01 -0.18 0.51
C VAL A 44 -2.57 0.43 1.84
N GLY A 45 -1.93 -0.39 2.68
CA GLY A 45 -1.54 0.02 4.03
C GLY A 45 -2.70 0.08 5.04
N TYR A 46 -3.87 -0.46 4.70
CA TYR A 46 -4.98 -0.60 5.63
C TYR A 46 -4.65 -1.66 6.69
N LEU A 47 -4.08 -1.20 7.79
CA LEU A 47 -3.86 -1.97 9.01
C LEU A 47 -4.98 -1.62 9.98
N ARG A 48 -5.95 -2.53 10.19
CA ARG A 48 -6.92 -2.35 11.28
C ARG A 48 -6.14 -2.42 12.60
N PRO A 49 -6.20 -1.38 13.47
CA PRO A 49 -5.49 -1.39 14.75
C PRO A 49 -5.80 -2.65 15.59
N TRP A 50 -7.02 -3.17 15.44
CA TRP A 50 -7.51 -4.38 16.11
C TRP A 50 -6.94 -5.71 15.62
N LEU A 51 -6.35 -5.77 14.42
CA LEU A 51 -5.73 -7.01 13.89
C LEU A 51 -4.25 -7.16 14.26
N LEU A 52 -3.64 -6.12 14.85
CA LEU A 52 -2.22 -6.11 15.22
C LEU A 52 -1.97 -6.29 16.71
N ASP A 53 -3.03 -6.41 17.51
CA ASP A 53 -2.87 -6.88 18.88
C ASP A 53 -2.38 -8.33 18.81
N ASN A 54 -1.09 -8.55 19.08
CA ASN A 54 -0.49 -9.87 19.06
C ASN A 54 -1.21 -10.85 20.02
N ALA A 55 -1.90 -10.35 21.05
CA ALA A 55 -2.71 -11.18 21.94
C ALA A 55 -4.05 -11.62 21.32
N ARG A 56 -4.48 -10.99 20.21
CA ARG A 56 -5.77 -11.24 19.54
C ARG A 56 -5.62 -11.66 18.08
N ALA A 57 -4.41 -11.62 17.54
CA ALA A 57 -4.11 -12.06 16.19
C ALA A 57 -4.36 -13.56 16.05
N LEU A 58 -4.90 -13.98 14.91
CA LEU A 58 -5.03 -15.40 14.57
C LEU A 58 -3.62 -15.97 14.35
N VAL A 59 -3.20 -16.89 15.21
CA VAL A 59 -1.89 -17.54 15.12
C VAL A 59 -2.07 -18.97 14.59
N CYS A 60 -1.35 -19.32 13.52
CA CYS A 60 -1.22 -20.71 13.10
C CYS A 60 -0.13 -21.35 13.95
N THR A 61 -0.50 -22.26 14.86
CA THR A 61 0.45 -23.03 15.65
C THR A 61 0.62 -24.41 15.01
N THR A 62 1.86 -24.81 14.78
CA THR A 62 2.17 -26.20 14.41
C THR A 62 2.07 -27.05 15.67
N PRO A 63 1.40 -28.20 15.65
CA PRO A 63 1.34 -29.07 16.82
C PRO A 63 2.77 -29.48 17.21
N SER A 64 3.11 -29.32 18.50
CA SER A 64 4.32 -29.94 19.03
C SER A 64 4.15 -31.45 18.97
N ALA A 65 5.17 -32.14 18.44
CA ALA A 65 5.30 -33.59 18.52
C ALA A 65 5.31 -34.06 19.99
#